data_AF-A0A7S3CYW5-F1
#
_entry.id   AF-A0A7S3CYW5-F1
#
_cell.length_a   1.000
_cell.length_b   1.000
_cell.length_c   1.000
_cell.angle_alpha   90.00
_cell.angle_beta   90.00
_cell.angle_gamma   90.00
#
_symmetry.space_group_name_H-M   'P 1'
#
loop_
_entity.id
_entity.type
_entity.pdbx_description
1 polymer ?
#
loop_
_entity_poly.entity_id
_entity_poly.type
_entity_poly.pdbx_seq_one_letter_code
_entity_poly.pdbx_strand_id
1 'polypeptide(L)'
;MLVRQDGVLGLWKGNATNCLRVFPYNGLQFMTFDVCKRFLHSDGEKPSTEHRLIAGAIAGVVATVFTQPLDVLRVRLSVDPLSSRLSLLEAAKIAAVEGSLMRGTAAAVVSVAPFVSINFTVYESMKIQWEDAFNSQPRAGGHLLLGALSIIVAQTVCYPLDTVRRRMQMRQALELYRNSFDCAKQMILKEGFRSLYSGMIVNILKVAPTNAIRFAIFEFLREA
;
A
#
# COMPACT_ATOMS: atom_id res chain seq x y z
N MET A 1 -1.84 25.50 1.45
CA MET A 1 -0.93 25.73 2.59
C MET A 1 0.49 25.24 2.29
N LEU A 2 0.71 24.00 1.84
CA LEU A 2 2.03 23.46 1.45
C LEU A 2 2.76 24.25 0.35
N VAL A 3 2.11 24.56 -0.78
CA VAL A 3 2.73 25.32 -1.90
C VAL A 3 3.17 26.73 -1.47
N ARG A 4 2.50 27.31 -0.46
CA ARG A 4 2.79 28.65 0.05
C ARG A 4 3.94 28.65 1.08
N GLN A 5 4.26 27.51 1.69
CA GLN A 5 5.33 27.35 2.68
C GLN A 5 6.60 26.72 2.09
N ASP A 6 6.46 25.75 1.19
CA ASP A 6 7.57 24.97 0.63
C ASP A 6 7.79 25.17 -0.88
N GLY A 7 6.99 26.03 -1.51
CA GLY A 7 7.00 26.23 -2.96
C GLY A 7 6.48 25.02 -3.75
N VAL A 8 6.55 25.12 -5.08
CA VAL A 8 6.10 24.06 -6.01
C VAL A 8 7.00 22.81 -5.91
N LEU A 9 8.29 23.00 -5.61
CA LEU A 9 9.24 21.90 -5.36
C LEU A 9 8.89 21.10 -4.09
N GLY A 10 8.17 21.70 -3.14
CA GLY A 10 7.60 21.01 -1.98
C GLY A 10 6.72 19.82 -2.32
N LEU A 11 6.03 19.86 -3.47
CA LEU A 11 5.16 18.78 -3.95
C LEU A 11 5.94 17.51 -4.34
N TRP A 12 7.22 17.65 -4.67
CA TRP A 12 8.09 16.55 -5.09
C TRP A 12 8.96 16.00 -3.94
N LYS A 13 8.82 16.55 -2.72
CA LYS A 13 9.57 16.09 -1.54
C LYS A 13 9.27 14.62 -1.24
N GLY A 14 10.33 13.80 -1.21
CA GLY A 14 10.24 12.36 -1.00
C GLY A 14 9.94 11.54 -2.26
N ASN A 15 9.81 12.16 -3.45
CA ASN A 15 9.61 11.41 -4.70
C ASN A 15 10.84 10.56 -5.07
N ALA A 16 12.07 11.05 -4.82
CA ALA A 16 13.29 10.28 -5.04
C ALA A 16 13.29 8.96 -4.24
N THR A 17 12.89 9.01 -2.97
CA THR A 17 12.73 7.81 -2.12
C THR A 17 11.62 6.89 -2.64
N ASN A 18 10.53 7.46 -3.15
CA ASN A 18 9.44 6.70 -3.75
C ASN A 18 9.92 5.94 -4.99
N CYS A 19 10.67 6.58 -5.90
CA CYS A 19 11.26 5.93 -7.07
C CYS A 19 12.27 4.84 -6.67
N LEU A 20 13.16 5.15 -5.73
CA LEU A 20 14.16 4.19 -5.23
C LEU A 20 13.52 2.95 -4.61
N ARG A 21 12.34 3.11 -3.98
CA ARG A 21 11.60 2.01 -3.37
C ARG A 21 10.87 1.13 -4.39
N VAL A 22 10.36 1.69 -5.49
CA VAL A 22 9.53 0.95 -6.46
C VAL A 22 10.31 -0.22 -7.06
N PHE A 23 11.60 -0.02 -7.36
CA PHE A 23 12.45 -1.05 -7.94
C PHE A 23 12.63 -2.29 -7.03
N PRO A 24 13.17 -2.19 -5.79
CA PRO A 24 13.33 -3.34 -4.91
C PRO A 24 11.99 -3.93 -4.47
N TYR A 25 10.94 -3.11 -4.29
CA TYR A 25 9.62 -3.60 -3.94
C TYR A 25 9.08 -4.55 -5.01
N ASN A 26 9.05 -4.11 -6.27
CA ASN A 26 8.56 -4.94 -7.37
C ASN A 26 9.45 -6.17 -7.58
N GLY A 27 10.78 -6.00 -7.53
CA GLY A 27 11.72 -7.12 -7.69
C GLY A 27 11.54 -8.21 -6.65
N LEU A 28 11.45 -7.84 -5.36
CA LEU A 28 11.21 -8.78 -4.27
C LEU A 28 9.82 -9.41 -4.35
N GLN A 29 8.80 -8.64 -4.75
CA GLN A 29 7.45 -9.15 -4.91
C GLN A 29 7.41 -10.24 -6.01
N PHE A 30 8.00 -9.99 -7.19
CA PHE A 30 8.03 -10.98 -8.26
C PHE A 30 8.89 -12.20 -7.89
N MET A 31 10.08 -11.99 -7.32
CA MET A 31 10.95 -13.08 -6.89
C MET A 31 10.27 -13.96 -5.84
N THR A 32 9.66 -13.37 -4.82
CA THR A 32 8.97 -14.13 -3.77
C THR A 32 7.74 -14.83 -4.34
N PHE A 33 7.00 -14.18 -5.24
CA PHE A 33 5.87 -14.81 -5.90
C PHE A 33 6.27 -16.05 -6.70
N ASP A 34 7.37 -15.97 -7.47
CA ASP A 34 7.89 -17.10 -8.25
C ASP A 34 8.37 -18.24 -7.35
N VAL A 35 9.05 -17.91 -6.24
CA VAL A 35 9.46 -18.90 -5.24
C VAL A 35 8.24 -19.58 -4.60
N CYS A 36 7.27 -18.81 -4.11
CA CYS A 36 6.03 -19.34 -3.54
C CYS A 36 5.27 -20.22 -4.55
N LYS A 37 5.22 -19.81 -5.82
CA LYS A 37 4.57 -20.58 -6.89
C LYS A 37 5.28 -21.90 -7.18
N ARG A 38 6.61 -21.97 -7.05
CA ARG A 38 7.38 -23.22 -7.19
C ARG A 38 7.12 -24.18 -6.04
N PHE A 39 6.98 -23.68 -4.81
CA PHE A 39 6.65 -24.50 -3.65
C PHE A 39 5.19 -24.99 -3.61
N LEU A 40 4.26 -24.24 -4.23
CA LEU A 40 2.84 -24.60 -4.31
C LEU A 40 2.44 -25.40 -5.57
N HIS A 41 3.35 -25.60 -6.53
CA HIS A 41 3.09 -26.44 -7.70
C HIS A 41 3.32 -27.91 -7.35
N SER A 42 2.27 -28.71 -7.53
CA SER A 42 2.40 -30.12 -7.91
C SER A 42 2.35 -30.18 -9.44
N ASP A 43 3.20 -30.97 -10.09
CA ASP A 43 3.41 -30.98 -11.54
C ASP A 43 2.10 -31.06 -12.36
N GLY A 44 1.85 -30.03 -13.19
CA GLY A 44 0.95 -30.15 -14.36
C GLY A 44 -0.35 -29.34 -14.40
N GLU A 45 -0.84 -28.74 -13.30
CA GLU A 45 -2.10 -27.97 -13.31
C GLU A 45 -1.92 -26.46 -13.08
N LYS A 46 -2.74 -25.64 -13.74
CA LYS A 46 -2.77 -24.18 -13.53
C LYS A 46 -3.14 -23.91 -12.05
N PRO A 47 -2.35 -23.11 -11.30
CA PRO A 47 -2.62 -22.90 -9.89
C PRO A 47 -3.98 -22.24 -9.70
N SER A 48 -4.80 -22.83 -8.81
CA SER A 48 -6.09 -22.28 -8.41
C SER A 48 -5.93 -20.81 -7.99
N THR A 49 -6.95 -19.99 -8.26
CA THR A 49 -6.96 -18.55 -7.98
C THR A 49 -6.61 -18.26 -6.51
N GLU A 50 -7.04 -19.12 -5.59
CA GLU A 50 -6.75 -19.04 -4.15
C GLU A 50 -5.25 -19.16 -3.83
N HIS A 51 -4.57 -20.13 -4.47
CA HIS A 51 -3.14 -20.36 -4.28
C HIS A 51 -2.30 -19.17 -4.78
N ARG A 52 -2.72 -18.54 -5.88
CA ARG A 52 -2.10 -17.32 -6.40
C ARG A 52 -2.31 -16.13 -5.47
N LEU A 53 -3.47 -16.03 -4.81
CA LEU A 53 -3.74 -14.98 -3.84
C LEU A 53 -2.88 -15.13 -2.58
N ILE A 54 -2.76 -16.35 -2.05
CA ILE A 54 -1.92 -16.63 -0.87
C ILE A 54 -0.45 -16.37 -1.20
N ALA A 55 0.04 -16.86 -2.34
CA ALA A 55 1.40 -16.58 -2.81
C ALA A 55 1.65 -15.08 -3.00
N GLY A 56 0.68 -14.35 -3.56
CA GLY A 56 0.73 -12.89 -3.71
C GLY A 56 0.75 -12.15 -2.38
N ALA A 57 -0.03 -12.60 -1.39
CA ALA A 57 -0.06 -12.00 -0.06
C ALA A 57 1.27 -12.21 0.68
N ILE A 58 1.83 -13.43 0.65
CA ILE A 58 3.15 -13.73 1.24
C ILE A 58 4.23 -12.89 0.55
N ALA A 59 4.23 -12.85 -0.78
CA ALA A 59 5.16 -12.02 -1.55
C ALA A 59 5.06 -10.53 -1.18
N GLY A 60 3.84 -10.01 -1.01
CA GLY A 60 3.60 -8.65 -0.56
C GLY A 60 4.12 -8.37 0.86
N VAL A 61 3.93 -9.32 1.79
CA VAL A 61 4.44 -9.21 3.16
C VAL A 61 5.97 -9.22 3.18
N VAL A 62 6.61 -10.16 2.49
CA VAL A 62 8.08 -10.25 2.41
C VAL A 62 8.64 -8.98 1.78
N ALA A 63 8.10 -8.54 0.64
CA ALA A 63 8.52 -7.29 0.00
C ALA A 63 8.33 -6.09 0.94
N THR A 64 7.23 -6.02 1.70
CA THR A 64 6.98 -4.95 2.66
C THR A 64 8.00 -4.96 3.80
N VAL A 65 8.33 -6.11 4.38
CA VAL A 65 9.33 -6.22 5.47
C VAL A 65 10.69 -5.73 5.01
N PHE A 66 11.13 -6.15 3.82
CA PHE A 66 12.43 -5.73 3.27
C PHE A 66 12.46 -4.25 2.84
N THR A 67 11.34 -3.72 2.37
CA THR A 67 11.25 -2.31 1.93
C THR A 67 10.83 -1.34 3.03
N GLN A 68 10.47 -1.84 4.22
CA GLN A 68 10.01 -1.03 5.35
C GLN A 68 10.99 0.09 5.74
N PRO A 69 12.33 -0.12 5.78
CA PRO A 69 13.28 0.97 6.04
C PRO A 69 13.09 2.16 5.08
N LEU A 70 12.85 1.88 3.80
CA LEU A 70 12.64 2.92 2.78
C LEU A 70 11.27 3.60 2.92
N ASP A 71 10.24 2.86 3.34
CA ASP A 71 8.91 3.41 3.62
C ASP A 71 8.97 4.41 4.79
N VAL A 72 9.65 4.06 5.89
CA VAL A 72 9.83 4.95 7.04
C VAL A 72 10.61 6.20 6.64
N LEU A 73 11.69 6.05 5.88
CA LEU A 73 12.48 7.19 5.41
C LEU A 73 11.68 8.12 4.51
N ARG A 74 10.88 7.57 3.59
CA ARG A 74 9.99 8.37 2.74
C ARG A 74 9.02 9.20 3.59
N VAL A 75 8.33 8.57 4.54
CA VAL A 75 7.34 9.26 5.39
C VAL A 75 8.00 10.36 6.19
N ARG A 76 9.18 10.12 6.75
CA ARG A 76 9.94 11.14 7.49
C ARG A 76 10.37 12.30 6.61
N LEU A 77 10.96 12.03 5.44
CA LEU A 77 11.41 13.08 4.51
C LEU A 77 10.25 13.93 3.95
N SER A 78 9.07 13.32 3.77
CA SER A 78 7.89 14.03 3.27
C SER A 78 7.16 14.85 4.33
N VAL A 79 7.30 14.52 5.62
CA VAL A 79 6.48 15.15 6.67
C VAL A 79 7.29 15.89 7.74
N ASP A 80 8.50 15.46 8.08
CA ASP A 80 9.34 16.13 9.08
C ASP A 80 10.16 17.26 8.42
N PRO A 81 9.95 18.54 8.80
CA PRO A 81 10.69 19.68 8.24
C PRO A 81 12.20 19.57 8.45
N LEU A 82 12.65 18.99 9.57
CA LEU A 82 14.07 18.79 9.88
C LEU A 82 14.68 17.71 8.99
N SER A 83 13.96 16.60 8.83
CA SER A 83 14.38 15.50 7.96
C SER A 83 14.33 15.91 6.48
N SER A 84 13.41 16.80 6.09
CA SER A 84 13.23 17.22 4.69
C SER A 84 14.44 17.92 4.05
N ARG A 85 15.40 18.38 4.86
CA ARG A 85 16.66 19.02 4.41
C ARG A 85 17.87 18.09 4.46
N LEU A 86 17.73 16.89 5.04
CA LEU A 86 18.82 15.94 5.20
C LEU A 86 18.97 15.05 3.98
N SER A 87 20.19 14.58 3.74
CA SER A 87 20.45 13.56 2.73
C SER A 87 19.83 12.21 3.15
N LEU A 88 19.46 11.38 2.18
CA LEU A 88 18.86 10.05 2.42
C LEU A 88 19.67 9.21 3.41
N LEU A 89 21.00 9.27 3.32
CA LEU A 89 21.93 8.53 4.19
C LEU A 89 21.94 9.07 5.63
N GLU A 90 21.78 10.38 5.82
CA GLU A 90 21.73 10.99 7.14
C GLU A 90 20.42 10.64 7.83
N ALA A 91 19.30 10.73 7.10
CA ALA A 91 18.00 10.28 7.59
C ALA A 91 18.00 8.78 7.91
N ALA A 92 18.69 7.96 7.10
CA ALA A 92 18.85 6.53 7.34
C ALA A 92 19.65 6.24 8.61
N LYS A 93 20.78 6.92 8.82
CA LYS A 93 21.60 6.78 10.03
C LYS A 93 20.81 7.16 11.29
N ILE A 94 20.09 8.28 11.27
CA ILE A 94 19.26 8.72 12.39
C ILE A 94 18.16 7.68 12.69
N ALA A 95 17.44 7.24 11.65
CA ALA A 95 16.38 6.26 11.81
C ALA A 95 16.88 4.89 12.31
N ALA A 96 18.10 4.50 11.93
CA ALA A 96 18.78 3.30 12.40
C ALA A 96 19.16 3.39 13.88
N VAL A 97 19.74 4.52 14.30
CA VAL A 97 20.10 4.77 15.72
C VAL A 97 18.85 4.81 16.60
N GLU A 98 17.75 5.39 16.10
CA GLU A 98 16.45 5.43 16.81
C GLU A 98 15.72 4.06 16.84
N GLY A 99 16.23 3.01 16.16
CA GLY A 99 15.56 1.70 16.08
C GLY A 99 14.20 1.73 15.39
N SER A 100 13.97 2.75 14.57
CA SER A 100 12.62 3.12 14.09
C SER A 100 12.26 2.55 12.73
N LEU A 101 13.24 1.98 12.02
CA LEU A 101 13.13 1.51 10.63
C LEU A 101 12.06 0.42 10.44
N MET A 102 11.76 -0.35 11.48
CA MET A 102 10.77 -1.42 11.44
C MET A 102 9.43 -1.05 12.10
N ARG A 103 9.25 0.20 12.55
CA ARG A 103 7.97 0.64 13.12
C ARG A 103 6.90 0.73 12.04
N GLY A 104 5.69 0.28 12.38
CA GLY A 104 4.57 0.17 11.45
C GLY A 104 4.51 -1.15 10.66
N THR A 105 5.53 -2.02 10.73
CA THR A 105 5.52 -3.33 10.03
C THR A 105 4.40 -4.23 10.54
N ALA A 106 4.20 -4.30 11.86
CA ALA A 106 3.12 -5.10 12.43
C ALA A 106 1.74 -4.62 11.95
N ALA A 107 1.50 -3.31 11.95
CA ALA A 107 0.27 -2.73 11.42
C ALA A 107 0.11 -2.97 9.91
N ALA A 108 1.22 -2.97 9.16
CA ALA A 108 1.22 -3.29 7.72
C ALA A 108 0.85 -4.74 7.45
N VAL A 109 1.45 -5.70 8.15
CA VAL A 109 1.15 -7.12 7.98
C VAL A 109 -0.31 -7.42 8.36
N VAL A 110 -0.76 -6.83 9.47
CA VAL A 110 -2.15 -6.95 9.93
C VAL A 110 -3.13 -6.31 8.95
N SER A 111 -2.76 -5.25 8.22
CA SER A 111 -3.66 -4.63 7.24
C SER A 111 -3.76 -5.40 5.91
N VAL A 112 -2.73 -6.17 5.53
CA VAL A 112 -2.71 -6.92 4.27
C VAL A 112 -3.75 -8.04 4.24
N ALA A 113 -3.85 -8.86 5.29
CA ALA A 113 -4.74 -10.03 5.28
C ALA A 113 -6.24 -9.66 5.15
N PRO A 114 -6.78 -8.70 5.92
CA PRO A 114 -8.16 -8.24 5.76
C PRO A 114 -8.40 -7.59 4.40
N PHE A 115 -7.42 -6.82 3.90
CA PHE A 115 -7.55 -6.15 2.62
C PHE A 115 -7.68 -7.15 1.46
N VAL A 116 -6.82 -8.17 1.42
CA VAL A 116 -6.87 -9.21 0.38
C VAL A 116 -8.18 -9.99 0.47
N SER A 117 -8.60 -10.35 1.68
CA SER A 117 -9.82 -11.12 1.91
C SER A 117 -11.06 -10.36 1.43
N ILE A 118 -11.24 -9.12 1.89
CA ILE A 118 -12.42 -8.32 1.53
C ILE A 118 -12.42 -8.00 0.03
N ASN A 119 -11.26 -7.64 -0.52
CA ASN A 119 -11.15 -7.33 -1.94
C ASN A 119 -11.60 -8.53 -2.80
N PHE A 120 -11.13 -9.73 -2.46
CA PHE A 120 -11.48 -10.94 -3.18
C PHE A 120 -12.96 -11.28 -3.03
N THR A 121 -13.49 -11.31 -1.80
CA THR A 121 -14.90 -11.62 -1.54
C THR A 121 -15.83 -10.64 -2.25
N VAL A 122 -15.52 -9.34 -2.21
CA VAL A 122 -16.33 -8.32 -2.90
C VAL A 122 -16.22 -8.49 -4.41
N TYR A 123 -15.03 -8.72 -4.95
CA TYR A 123 -14.84 -8.95 -6.38
C TYR A 123 -15.63 -10.16 -6.89
N GLU A 124 -15.55 -11.30 -6.19
CA GLU A 124 -16.31 -12.51 -6.56
C GLU A 124 -17.81 -12.29 -6.44
N SER A 125 -18.27 -11.66 -5.35
CA SER A 125 -19.70 -11.37 -5.16
C SER A 125 -20.26 -10.49 -6.28
N MET A 126 -19.51 -9.44 -6.67
CA MET A 126 -19.93 -8.55 -7.75
C MET A 126 -19.84 -9.24 -9.12
N LYS A 127 -18.89 -10.15 -9.32
CA LYS A 127 -18.76 -10.92 -10.55
C LYS A 127 -19.96 -11.85 -10.76
N ILE A 128 -20.39 -12.58 -9.71
CA ILE A 128 -21.57 -13.45 -9.77
C ILE A 128 -22.82 -12.64 -10.13
N GLN A 129 -23.03 -11.51 -9.46
CA GLN A 129 -24.17 -10.63 -9.74
C GLN A 129 -24.17 -10.07 -11.18
N TRP A 130 -22.99 -9.79 -11.74
CA TRP A 130 -22.87 -9.34 -13.13
C TRP A 130 -23.22 -10.46 -14.12
N GLU A 131 -22.73 -11.68 -13.87
CA GLU A 131 -23.04 -12.85 -14.70
C GLU A 131 -24.53 -13.15 -14.68
N ASP A 132 -25.18 -13.09 -13.51
CA ASP A 132 -26.63 -13.27 -13.38
C ASP A 132 -27.44 -12.18 -14.10
N ALA A 133 -26.98 -10.93 -14.06
CA ALA A 133 -27.68 -9.80 -14.67
C ALA A 133 -27.52 -9.72 -16.19
N PHE A 134 -26.35 -10.06 -16.74
CA PHE A 134 -26.04 -9.91 -18.16
C PHE A 134 -25.88 -11.24 -18.91
N ASN A 135 -26.03 -12.37 -18.22
CA ASN A 135 -25.86 -13.74 -18.74
C ASN A 135 -24.58 -13.91 -19.58
N SER A 136 -23.53 -13.14 -19.25
CA SER A 136 -22.31 -12.99 -20.02
C SER A 136 -21.14 -12.70 -19.10
N GLN A 137 -19.97 -13.24 -19.44
CA GLN A 137 -18.72 -12.93 -18.74
C GLN A 137 -18.37 -11.43 -18.91
N PRO A 138 -17.87 -10.76 -17.85
CA PRO A 138 -17.44 -9.37 -17.97
C PRO A 138 -16.37 -9.26 -19.07
N ARG A 139 -16.49 -8.28 -19.97
CA ARG A 139 -15.39 -7.94 -20.89
C ARG A 139 -14.19 -7.40 -20.09
N ALA A 140 -13.05 -7.20 -20.76
CA ALA A 140 -11.84 -6.63 -20.12
C ALA A 140 -12.15 -5.35 -19.30
N GLY A 141 -12.95 -4.42 -19.84
CA GLY A 141 -13.39 -3.23 -19.10
C GLY A 141 -14.30 -3.53 -17.90
N GLY A 142 -15.15 -4.56 -17.97
CA GLY A 142 -15.99 -4.99 -16.87
C GLY A 142 -15.18 -5.54 -15.70
N HIS A 143 -14.20 -6.40 -15.98
CA HIS A 143 -13.27 -6.89 -14.96
C HIS A 143 -12.48 -5.76 -14.29
N LEU A 144 -12.10 -4.72 -15.03
CA LEU A 144 -11.43 -3.54 -14.48
C LEU A 144 -12.33 -2.72 -13.56
N LEU A 145 -13.59 -2.50 -13.94
CA LEU A 145 -14.55 -1.75 -13.12
C LEU A 145 -14.89 -2.51 -11.84
N LEU A 146 -15.17 -3.81 -11.93
CA LEU A 146 -15.44 -4.67 -10.78
C LEU A 146 -14.21 -4.75 -9.86
N GLY A 147 -13.01 -4.83 -10.43
CA GLY A 147 -11.74 -4.76 -9.70
C GLY A 147 -11.53 -3.42 -8.99
N ALA A 148 -11.85 -2.30 -9.65
CA ALA A 148 -11.71 -0.98 -9.03
C ALA A 148 -12.72 -0.78 -7.88
N LEU A 149 -13.97 -1.21 -8.06
CA LEU A 149 -15.02 -1.09 -7.04
C LEU A 149 -14.72 -1.95 -5.81
N SER A 150 -14.32 -3.20 -6.03
CA SER A 150 -13.91 -4.10 -4.94
C SER A 150 -12.74 -3.55 -4.13
N ILE A 151 -11.74 -2.95 -4.79
CA ILE A 151 -10.63 -2.26 -4.11
C ILE A 151 -11.13 -1.07 -3.29
N ILE A 152 -12.06 -0.25 -3.81
CA ILE A 152 -12.60 0.89 -3.06
C ILE A 152 -13.33 0.43 -1.80
N VAL A 153 -14.14 -0.63 -1.90
CA VAL A 153 -14.84 -1.21 -0.74
C VAL A 153 -13.85 -1.76 0.27
N ALA A 154 -12.89 -2.59 -0.16
CA ALA A 154 -11.86 -3.15 0.70
C ALA A 154 -11.02 -2.05 1.39
N GLN A 155 -10.63 -1.03 0.63
CA GLN A 155 -9.89 0.10 1.14
C GLN A 155 -10.70 0.90 2.17
N THR A 156 -12.02 1.05 1.98
CA THR A 156 -12.88 1.76 2.94
C THR A 156 -12.94 1.02 4.28
N VAL A 157 -13.04 -0.31 4.26
CA VAL A 157 -13.08 -1.12 5.49
C VAL A 157 -11.71 -1.17 6.17
N CYS A 158 -10.63 -1.29 5.40
CA CYS A 158 -9.27 -1.42 5.94
C CYS A 158 -8.57 -0.08 6.18
N TYR A 159 -9.16 1.05 5.79
CA TYR A 159 -8.56 2.37 5.92
C TYR A 159 -8.07 2.71 7.34
N PRO A 160 -8.80 2.35 8.43
CA PRO A 160 -8.32 2.59 9.79
C PRO A 160 -6.96 1.96 10.09
N LEU A 161 -6.71 0.73 9.61
CA LEU A 161 -5.45 0.03 9.82
C LEU A 161 -4.32 0.69 9.03
N ASP A 162 -4.61 1.13 7.81
CA ASP A 162 -3.65 1.87 6.99
C ASP A 162 -3.29 3.23 7.59
N THR A 163 -4.27 3.93 8.19
CA THR A 163 -4.01 5.18 8.91
C THR A 163 -3.11 4.95 10.12
N VAL A 164 -3.36 3.91 10.93
CA VAL A 164 -2.51 3.55 12.07
C VAL A 164 -1.10 3.18 11.60
N ARG A 165 -0.96 2.41 10.52
CA ARG A 165 0.34 2.09 9.90
C ARG A 165 1.11 3.36 9.53
N ARG A 166 0.48 4.26 8.76
CA ARG A 166 1.13 5.51 8.30
C ARG A 166 1.52 6.40 9.47
N ARG A 167 0.67 6.48 10.50
CA ARG A 167 0.97 7.27 11.70
C ARG A 167 2.12 6.67 12.49
N MET A 168 2.21 5.34 12.61
CA MET A 168 3.34 4.66 13.26
C MET A 168 4.68 4.83 12.53
N GLN A 169 4.66 5.15 11.23
CA GLN A 169 5.87 5.42 10.44
C GLN A 169 6.40 6.86 10.64
N MET A 170 5.62 7.74 11.27
CA MET A 170 6.02 9.11 11.60
C MET A 170 7.08 9.14 12.68
N ARG A 171 8.01 10.09 12.62
CA ARG A 171 9.08 10.26 13.62
C ARG A 171 8.54 10.44 15.04
N GLN A 172 7.52 11.29 15.20
CA GLN A 172 6.86 11.56 16.50
C GLN A 172 6.17 10.33 17.11
N ALA A 173 5.90 9.28 16.33
CA ALA A 173 5.32 8.05 16.85
C ALA A 173 6.27 7.29 17.79
N LEU A 174 7.58 7.58 17.75
CA LEU A 174 8.57 7.02 18.68
C LEU A 174 8.31 7.45 20.12
N GLU A 175 7.97 8.71 20.32
CA GLU A 175 7.80 9.33 21.64
C GLU A 175 6.36 9.22 22.15
N LEU A 176 5.38 9.23 21.24
CA LEU A 176 3.96 9.28 21.58
C LEU A 176 3.32 7.91 21.78
N TYR A 177 3.83 6.85 21.15
CA TYR A 177 3.18 5.54 21.11
C TYR A 177 4.14 4.40 21.41
N ARG A 178 3.70 3.50 22.30
CA ARG A 178 4.45 2.29 22.66
C ARG A 178 4.24 1.17 21.64
N ASN A 179 3.01 1.02 21.15
CA ASN A 179 2.56 -0.06 20.26
C ASN A 179 1.54 0.44 19.23
N SER A 180 1.32 -0.31 18.15
CA SER A 180 0.29 0.00 17.14
C SER A 180 -1.13 0.06 17.73
N PHE A 181 -1.44 -0.78 18.73
CA PHE A 181 -2.72 -0.74 19.45
C PHE A 181 -2.88 0.50 20.33
N ASP A 182 -1.79 0.93 20.99
CA ASP A 182 -1.77 2.16 21.79
C ASP A 182 -1.94 3.39 20.89
N CYS A 183 -1.32 3.39 19.70
CA CYS A 183 -1.56 4.39 18.68
C CYS A 183 -3.04 4.45 18.26
N ALA A 184 -3.65 3.31 17.92
CA ALA A 184 -5.07 3.27 17.55
C ALA A 184 -5.98 3.79 18.67
N LYS A 185 -5.75 3.35 19.91
CA LYS A 185 -6.53 3.79 21.08
C LYS A 185 -6.39 5.30 21.30
N GLN A 186 -5.18 5.83 21.29
CA GLN A 186 -4.95 7.25 21.50
C GLN A 186 -5.49 8.11 20.35
N MET A 187 -5.45 7.64 19.10
CA MET A 187 -6.08 8.33 17.98
C MET A 187 -7.58 8.50 18.19
N ILE A 188 -8.26 7.42 18.57
CA ILE A 188 -9.71 7.44 18.80
C ILE A 188 -10.04 8.37 19.98
N LEU A 189 -9.28 8.29 21.08
CA LEU A 189 -9.55 9.08 22.28
C LEU A 189 -9.22 10.57 22.12
N LYS A 190 -8.15 10.93 21.41
CA LYS A 190 -7.68 12.33 21.30
C LYS A 190 -8.25 13.06 20.08
N GLU A 191 -8.42 12.38 18.95
CA GLU A 191 -8.81 12.99 17.67
C GLU A 191 -10.19 12.53 17.17
N GLY A 192 -10.79 11.55 17.85
CA GLY A 192 -12.08 10.98 17.50
C GLY A 192 -12.01 9.98 16.34
N PHE A 193 -13.13 9.29 16.10
CA PHE A 193 -13.24 8.24 15.08
C PHE A 193 -13.00 8.74 13.64
N ARG A 194 -13.34 10.02 13.38
CA ARG A 194 -13.18 10.63 12.05
C ARG A 194 -11.71 10.78 11.63
N SER A 195 -10.78 10.82 12.59
CA SER A 195 -9.33 10.87 12.31
C SER A 195 -8.83 9.63 11.55
N LEU A 196 -9.45 8.47 11.78
CA LEU A 196 -9.08 7.22 11.12
C LEU A 196 -9.31 7.24 9.62
N TYR A 197 -10.29 8.04 9.14
CA TYR A 197 -10.66 8.19 7.74
C TYR A 197 -10.07 9.43 7.07
N SER A 198 -9.24 10.17 7.80
CA SER A 198 -8.60 11.38 7.27
C SER A 198 -7.70 11.04 6.08
N GLY A 199 -7.93 11.71 4.94
CA GLY A 199 -7.17 11.52 3.71
C GLY A 199 -7.68 10.42 2.77
N MET A 200 -8.79 9.73 3.07
CA MET A 200 -9.31 8.65 2.21
C MET A 200 -9.64 9.14 0.79
N ILE A 201 -10.31 10.29 0.69
CA ILE A 201 -10.63 10.93 -0.59
C ILE A 201 -9.36 11.19 -1.39
N VAL A 202 -8.32 11.73 -0.75
CA VAL A 202 -7.02 12.00 -1.39
C VAL A 202 -6.37 10.71 -1.87
N ASN A 203 -6.49 9.62 -1.10
CA ASN A 203 -5.96 8.31 -1.49
C ASN A 203 -6.68 7.77 -2.75
N ILE A 204 -8.01 7.83 -2.79
CA ILE A 204 -8.81 7.39 -3.96
C ILE A 204 -8.47 8.25 -5.19
N LEU A 205 -8.43 9.57 -5.02
CA LEU A 205 -8.10 10.52 -6.10
C LEU A 205 -6.69 10.31 -6.66
N LYS A 206 -5.75 9.82 -5.85
CA LYS A 206 -4.40 9.47 -6.29
C LYS A 206 -4.35 8.16 -7.08
N VAL A 207 -5.20 7.19 -6.74
CA VAL A 207 -5.20 5.87 -7.39
C VAL A 207 -5.67 5.97 -8.84
N ALA A 208 -6.68 6.79 -9.13
CA ALA A 208 -7.22 6.96 -10.48
C ALA A 208 -6.16 7.38 -11.54
N PRO A 209 -5.42 8.50 -11.41
CA PRO A 209 -4.41 8.90 -12.38
C PRO A 209 -3.23 7.93 -12.43
N THR A 210 -2.85 7.34 -11.29
CA THR A 210 -1.76 6.33 -11.26
C THR A 210 -2.12 5.11 -12.11
N ASN A 211 -3.36 4.62 -12.00
CA ASN A 211 -3.81 3.48 -12.80
C ASN A 211 -4.03 3.87 -14.26
N ALA A 212 -4.57 5.06 -14.54
CA ALA A 212 -4.74 5.55 -15.91
C ALA A 212 -3.41 5.61 -16.67
N ILE A 213 -2.36 6.17 -16.05
CA ILE A 213 -1.02 6.23 -16.64
C ILE A 213 -0.45 4.82 -16.88
N ARG A 214 -0.64 3.90 -15.92
CA ARG A 214 -0.21 2.51 -16.08
C ARG A 214 -0.87 1.82 -17.27
N PHE A 215 -2.18 2.01 -17.44
CA PHE A 215 -2.91 1.45 -18.58
C PHE A 215 -2.45 2.07 -19.89
N ALA A 216 -2.33 3.40 -19.96
CA ALA A 216 -1.86 4.09 -21.15
C ALA A 216 -0.47 3.61 -21.59
N ILE A 217 0.47 3.45 -20.63
CA ILE A 217 1.82 2.93 -20.91
C ILE A 217 1.74 1.47 -21.36
N PHE A 218 0.91 0.65 -20.72
CA PHE A 218 0.76 -0.76 -21.08
C PHE A 218 0.21 -0.94 -22.50
N GLU A 219 -0.80 -0.16 -22.88
CA GLU A 219 -1.34 -0.17 -24.24
C GLU A 219 -0.29 0.27 -25.26
N PHE A 220 0.40 1.38 -24.99
CA PHE A 220 1.46 1.87 -25.87
C PHE A 220 2.60 0.86 -26.07
N LEU A 221 3.06 0.21 -24.99
CA LEU A 221 4.12 -0.79 -25.07
C LEU A 221 3.68 -2.10 -25.73
N ARG A 222 2.38 -2.42 -25.70
CA ARG A 222 1.83 -3.61 -26.36
C ARG A 222 1.63 -3.39 -27.86
N GLU A 223 1.45 -2.14 -28.28
CA GLU A 223 1.26 -1.75 -29.68
C GLU A 223 2.57 -1.47 -30.43
N ALA A 224 3.69 -1.28 -29.72
CA ALA A 224 5.05 -1.11 -30.26
C ALA A 224 5.77 -2.45 -30.46
#